data_AF-A0AAV5NR24-F1
#
_entry.id   AF-A0AAV5NR24-F1
#
_cell.length_a   1.000
_cell.length_b   1.000
_cell.length_c   1.000
_cell.angle_alpha   90.00
_cell.angle_beta   90.00
_cell.angle_gamma   90.00
#
_symmetry.space_group_name_H-M   'P 1'
#
loop_
_entity.id
_entity.type
_entity.pdbx_description
1 polymer ?
#
loop_
_entity_poly.entity_id
_entity_poly.type
_entity_poly.pdbx_seq_one_letter_code
_entity_poly.pdbx_strand_id
1 'polypeptide(L)'
;MNDTDLYNAAGYCLKVIEGDSGEANNKLFTATPSIEVMKQLGYKLDDSGYNYGSTYGATYKESRIDGEFARFRYDGWGWENDPTSSNYGQGGQLDRYCNGLGYLKFMGRTNWKRPNRYELYSLVYHLGDLTANYGWPGYYDYWTNHPAKDSKFYPVDLVNNITRSYSVGLKNYASCVSYND
;
A
#
# COMPACT_ATOMS: atom_id res chain seq x y z
N MET A 1 8.59 -9.14 10.31
CA MET A 1 7.16 -9.46 10.45
C MET A 1 6.77 -9.12 11.88
N ASN A 2 5.61 -8.50 12.11
CA ASN A 2 5.10 -8.05 13.42
C ASN A 2 6.18 -7.31 14.24
N ASP A 3 7.04 -6.60 13.52
CA ASP A 3 8.18 -5.94 14.10
C ASP A 3 7.77 -4.54 14.56
N THR A 4 8.02 -4.26 15.84
CA THR A 4 7.59 -3.04 16.53
C THR A 4 8.68 -1.96 16.58
N ASP A 5 9.86 -2.22 16.04
CA ASP A 5 10.95 -1.24 16.00
C ASP A 5 10.57 -0.02 15.13
N LEU A 6 10.54 1.16 15.72
CA LEU A 6 10.07 2.38 15.06
C LEU A 6 11.05 2.93 14.00
N TYR A 7 12.27 2.41 13.91
CA TYR A 7 13.37 3.04 13.15
C TYR A 7 13.89 2.19 11.99
N ASN A 8 13.43 0.96 11.83
CA ASN A 8 13.95 0.06 10.79
C ASN A 8 13.10 0.04 9.50
N ALA A 9 12.02 0.84 9.43
CA ALA A 9 11.19 0.96 8.23
C ALA A 9 11.90 1.67 7.08
N ALA A 10 12.91 2.51 7.37
CA ALA A 10 13.67 3.27 6.37
C ALA A 10 14.64 2.43 5.52
N GLY A 11 14.99 1.22 5.99
CA GLY A 11 16.03 0.40 5.38
C GLY A 11 15.58 -0.35 4.13
N TYR A 12 16.37 -1.35 3.74
CA TYR A 12 16.08 -2.25 2.61
C TYR A 12 15.05 -3.35 2.94
N CYS A 13 14.58 -3.42 4.19
CA CYS A 13 13.56 -4.36 4.62
C CYS A 13 12.17 -3.72 4.49
N LEU A 14 11.20 -4.47 3.95
CA LEU A 14 9.80 -4.09 3.94
C LEU A 14 9.13 -4.53 5.24
N LYS A 15 8.52 -3.59 5.98
CA LYS A 15 7.72 -3.93 7.16
C LYS A 15 6.47 -4.71 6.78
N VAL A 16 6.15 -5.72 7.58
CA VAL A 16 4.99 -6.60 7.38
C VAL A 16 4.35 -6.89 8.73
N ILE A 17 3.02 -6.84 8.78
CA ILE A 17 2.18 -7.20 9.92
C ILE A 17 1.22 -8.31 9.50
N GLU A 18 0.98 -9.26 10.39
CA GLU A 18 -0.12 -10.22 10.31
C GLU A 18 -1.33 -9.69 11.09
N GLY A 19 -2.50 -9.63 10.45
CA GLY A 19 -3.73 -9.30 11.14
C GLY A 19 -4.26 -10.48 11.94
N ASP A 20 -4.82 -10.21 13.12
CA ASP A 20 -5.25 -11.22 14.10
C ASP A 20 -6.78 -11.26 14.30
N SER A 21 -7.52 -10.47 13.53
CA SER A 21 -8.92 -10.15 13.82
C SER A 21 -9.67 -9.56 12.63
N GLY A 22 -11.01 -9.68 12.66
CA GLY A 22 -11.90 -9.16 11.63
C GLY A 22 -11.54 -9.63 10.22
N GLU A 23 -11.66 -8.73 9.25
CA GLU A 23 -11.27 -8.98 7.86
C GLU A 23 -9.73 -9.05 7.69
N ALA A 24 -8.95 -8.66 8.69
CA ALA A 24 -7.49 -8.74 8.64
C ALA A 24 -6.95 -10.11 9.10
N ASN A 25 -7.78 -10.92 9.74
CA ASN A 25 -7.36 -12.17 10.38
C ASN A 25 -6.63 -13.12 9.42
N ASN A 26 -5.46 -13.61 9.83
CA ASN A 26 -4.60 -14.55 9.10
C ASN A 26 -4.16 -14.04 7.71
N LYS A 27 -4.02 -12.73 7.55
CA LYS A 27 -3.50 -12.08 6.34
C LYS A 27 -2.27 -11.26 6.65
N LEU A 28 -1.31 -11.26 5.73
CA LEU A 28 -0.13 -10.40 5.83
C LEU A 28 -0.36 -9.09 5.09
N PHE A 29 0.04 -7.99 5.70
CA PHE A 29 -0.05 -6.63 5.17
C PHE A 29 1.34 -6.00 5.18
N THR A 30 1.70 -5.31 4.11
CA THR A 30 2.96 -4.55 4.04
C THR A 30 2.75 -3.10 4.45
N ALA A 31 3.75 -2.49 5.09
CA ALA A 31 3.84 -1.04 5.13
C ALA A 31 4.09 -0.49 3.72
N THR A 32 4.00 0.83 3.58
CA THR A 32 4.50 1.45 2.35
C THR A 32 6.03 1.30 2.31
N PRO A 33 6.60 0.91 1.16
CA PRO A 33 8.03 0.69 1.02
C PRO A 33 8.84 1.99 1.15
N SER A 34 10.02 1.88 1.75
CA SER A 34 11.03 2.94 1.74
C SER A 34 11.58 3.17 0.34
N ILE A 35 12.27 4.30 0.14
CA ILE A 35 13.00 4.53 -1.11
C ILE A 35 14.15 3.54 -1.29
N GLU A 36 14.73 3.02 -0.21
CA GLU A 36 15.76 1.98 -0.31
C GLU A 36 15.18 0.65 -0.83
N VAL A 37 13.97 0.25 -0.39
CA VAL A 37 13.26 -0.89 -0.99
C VAL A 37 12.98 -0.64 -2.47
N MET A 38 12.50 0.56 -2.83
CA MET A 38 12.24 0.90 -4.24
C MET A 38 13.49 0.78 -5.12
N LYS A 39 14.63 1.30 -4.66
CA LYS A 39 15.91 1.21 -5.37
C LYS A 39 16.34 -0.25 -5.57
N GLN A 40 16.24 -1.07 -4.52
CA GLN A 40 16.60 -2.50 -4.59
C GLN A 40 15.71 -3.27 -5.57
N LEU A 41 14.43 -2.94 -5.64
CA LEU A 41 13.49 -3.54 -6.58
C LEU A 41 13.55 -2.95 -7.99
N GLY A 42 14.39 -1.94 -8.22
CA GLY A 42 14.55 -1.28 -9.53
C GLY A 42 13.37 -0.39 -9.94
N TYR A 43 12.55 0.05 -8.97
CA TYR A 43 11.44 0.95 -9.23
C TYR A 43 11.92 2.39 -9.49
N LYS A 44 11.21 3.12 -10.35
CA LYS A 44 11.54 4.50 -10.72
C LYS A 44 10.41 5.48 -10.40
N LEU A 45 10.75 6.73 -10.13
CA LEU A 45 9.76 7.78 -9.97
C LEU A 45 9.15 8.17 -11.32
N ASP A 46 7.83 8.10 -11.44
CA ASP A 46 7.04 8.56 -12.58
C ASP A 46 5.61 8.95 -12.10
N ASP A 47 5.32 10.25 -12.04
CA ASP A 47 4.01 10.80 -11.64
C ASP A 47 3.06 10.99 -12.83
N SER A 48 3.43 10.56 -14.04
CA SER A 48 2.56 10.76 -15.20
C SER A 48 1.32 9.86 -15.13
N GLY A 49 0.20 10.28 -15.72
CA GLY A 49 -0.96 9.40 -15.94
C GLY A 49 -0.68 8.28 -16.95
N TYR A 50 0.47 8.31 -17.62
CA TYR A 50 0.93 7.34 -18.60
C TYR A 50 2.08 6.47 -18.05
N ASN A 51 2.29 6.48 -16.73
CA ASN A 51 3.30 5.66 -16.09
C ASN A 51 3.10 4.17 -16.38
N TYR A 52 4.18 3.41 -16.52
CA TYR A 52 4.12 1.97 -16.78
C TYR A 52 5.31 1.24 -16.16
N GLY A 53 5.19 -0.07 -16.00
CA GLY A 53 6.23 -0.89 -15.37
C GLY A 53 6.40 -0.61 -13.88
N SER A 54 7.60 -0.88 -13.36
CA SER A 54 7.95 -0.73 -11.94
C SER A 54 8.18 0.74 -11.59
N THR A 55 7.10 1.44 -11.19
CA THR A 55 7.16 2.88 -10.88
C THR A 55 6.37 3.26 -9.64
N TYR A 56 6.74 4.36 -9.01
CA TYR A 56 5.99 5.06 -7.96
C TYR A 56 5.83 6.54 -8.32
N GLY A 57 4.84 7.23 -7.75
CA GLY A 57 4.44 8.57 -8.19
C GLY A 57 5.04 9.73 -7.40
N ALA A 58 5.40 9.51 -6.13
CA ALA A 58 6.02 10.53 -5.29
C ALA A 58 6.76 9.90 -4.11
N THR A 59 7.40 10.74 -3.31
CA THR A 59 8.02 10.34 -2.04
C THR A 59 7.51 11.22 -0.90
N TYR A 60 7.73 10.78 0.33
CA TYR A 60 7.54 11.61 1.52
C TYR A 60 8.50 11.20 2.62
N LYS A 61 9.13 12.19 3.26
CA LYS A 61 9.95 12.00 4.45
C LYS A 61 9.04 12.10 5.67
N GLU A 62 8.92 11.00 6.40
CA GLU A 62 8.08 10.94 7.60
C GLU A 62 8.58 11.87 8.71
N SER A 63 7.65 12.31 9.56
CA SER A 63 7.95 13.19 10.71
C SER A 63 7.91 12.46 12.05
N ARG A 64 7.21 11.33 12.13
CA ARG A 64 7.03 10.51 13.34
C ARG A 64 7.97 9.32 13.41
N ILE A 65 8.53 8.93 12.27
CA ILE A 65 9.48 7.83 12.12
C ILE A 65 10.58 8.26 11.16
N ASP A 66 11.73 7.60 11.23
CA ASP A 66 12.81 7.84 10.28
C ASP A 66 12.51 7.19 8.93
N GLY A 67 12.85 7.90 7.85
CA GLY A 67 12.84 7.38 6.50
C GLY A 67 12.10 8.25 5.49
N GLU A 68 12.41 7.98 4.23
CA GLU A 68 11.65 8.47 3.09
C GLU A 68 10.95 7.29 2.42
N PHE A 69 9.68 7.49 2.10
CA PHE A 69 8.78 6.42 1.68
C PHE A 69 8.12 6.73 0.36
N ALA A 70 7.92 5.68 -0.44
CA ALA A 70 7.28 5.79 -1.73
C ALA A 70 5.77 6.02 -1.57
N ARG A 71 5.22 6.80 -2.49
CA ARG A 71 3.79 7.03 -2.67
C ARG A 71 3.41 6.70 -4.09
N PHE A 72 2.22 6.14 -4.25
CA PHE A 72 1.77 5.53 -5.49
C PHE A 72 0.54 6.26 -6.01
N ARG A 73 0.50 6.44 -7.33
CA ARG A 73 -0.75 6.71 -8.03
C ARG A 73 -1.60 5.44 -8.05
N TYR A 74 -2.90 5.64 -8.19
CA TYR A 74 -3.82 4.53 -8.38
C TYR A 74 -3.96 4.14 -9.86
N ASP A 75 -3.69 5.08 -10.77
CA ASP A 75 -3.77 4.91 -12.23
C ASP A 75 -2.39 4.60 -12.89
N GLY A 76 -2.41 4.48 -14.22
CA GLY A 76 -1.24 4.34 -15.09
C GLY A 76 -1.64 4.01 -16.53
N TRP A 77 -0.66 3.86 -17.42
CA TRP A 77 -0.94 3.47 -18.80
C TRP A 77 -1.64 2.10 -18.86
N GLY A 78 -2.80 2.06 -19.52
CA GLY A 78 -3.56 0.82 -19.71
C GLY A 78 -4.19 0.25 -18.44
N TRP A 79 -4.30 1.04 -17.37
CA TRP A 79 -5.05 0.61 -16.18
C TRP A 79 -6.54 0.43 -16.50
N GLU A 80 -7.18 -0.52 -15.83
CA GLU A 80 -8.62 -0.76 -15.94
C GLU A 80 -9.38 0.39 -15.29
N ASN A 81 -9.92 1.29 -16.11
CA ASN A 81 -10.60 2.49 -15.69
C ASN A 81 -12.13 2.42 -15.81
N ASP A 82 -12.69 1.28 -16.24
CA ASP A 82 -14.12 1.05 -16.25
C ASP A 82 -14.63 0.76 -14.83
N PRO A 83 -15.44 1.66 -14.22
CA PRO A 83 -15.95 1.46 -12.86
C PRO A 83 -16.93 0.27 -12.74
N THR A 84 -17.37 -0.30 -13.86
CA THR A 84 -18.24 -1.49 -13.89
C THR A 84 -17.46 -2.80 -14.04
N SER A 85 -16.16 -2.74 -14.35
CA SER A 85 -15.29 -3.90 -14.48
C SER A 85 -15.00 -4.54 -13.12
N SER A 86 -15.04 -5.87 -13.05
CA SER A 86 -14.60 -6.60 -11.85
C SER A 86 -13.12 -6.40 -11.53
N ASN A 87 -12.35 -5.91 -12.51
CA ASN A 87 -10.92 -5.65 -12.39
C ASN A 87 -10.60 -4.16 -12.20
N TYR A 88 -11.61 -3.32 -11.86
CA TYR A 88 -11.42 -1.88 -11.73
C TYR A 88 -10.19 -1.50 -10.88
N GLY A 89 -9.31 -0.68 -11.46
CA GLY A 89 -8.04 -0.30 -10.86
C GLY A 89 -6.84 -1.22 -11.17
N GLN A 90 -7.04 -2.35 -11.85
CA GLN A 90 -5.93 -3.24 -12.23
C GLN A 90 -4.97 -2.52 -13.19
N GLY A 91 -3.68 -2.79 -13.08
CA GLY A 91 -2.66 -2.21 -13.96
C GLY A 91 -2.16 -0.83 -13.55
N GLY A 92 -2.71 -0.19 -12.52
CA GLY A 92 -2.15 1.04 -11.93
C GLY A 92 -0.87 0.82 -11.11
N GLN A 93 -0.17 1.88 -10.69
CA GLN A 93 1.13 1.73 -9.99
C GLN A 93 1.07 0.84 -8.75
N LEU A 94 0.08 1.06 -7.89
CA LEU A 94 -0.13 0.24 -6.69
C LEU A 94 -0.37 -1.24 -7.04
N ASP A 95 -1.22 -1.50 -8.03
CA ASP A 95 -1.54 -2.86 -8.46
C ASP A 95 -0.30 -3.58 -8.98
N ARG A 96 0.47 -2.90 -9.84
CA ARG A 96 1.75 -3.43 -10.35
C ARG A 96 2.78 -3.63 -9.24
N TYR A 97 2.80 -2.78 -8.22
CA TYR A 97 3.65 -2.97 -7.05
C TYR A 97 3.30 -4.25 -6.29
N CYS A 98 2.02 -4.46 -5.95
CA CYS A 98 1.60 -5.67 -5.25
C CYS A 98 1.81 -6.94 -6.08
N ASN A 99 1.48 -6.90 -7.38
CA ASN A 99 1.78 -8.01 -8.29
C ASN A 99 3.29 -8.29 -8.38
N GLY A 100 4.12 -7.25 -8.31
CA GLY A 100 5.59 -7.37 -8.24
C GLY A 100 6.06 -8.16 -7.02
N LEU A 101 5.48 -7.91 -5.84
CA LEU A 101 5.77 -8.71 -4.64
C LEU A 101 5.35 -10.18 -4.81
N GLY A 102 4.22 -10.43 -5.48
CA GLY A 102 3.76 -11.77 -5.86
C GLY A 102 4.74 -12.50 -6.78
N TYR A 103 5.22 -11.81 -7.83
CA TYR A 103 6.20 -12.35 -8.77
C TYR A 103 7.52 -12.72 -8.08
N LEU A 104 7.97 -11.86 -7.15
CA LEU A 104 9.19 -12.10 -6.36
C LEU A 104 9.03 -13.21 -5.31
N LYS A 105 7.82 -13.76 -5.15
CA LYS A 105 7.48 -14.68 -4.07
C LYS A 105 7.86 -14.10 -2.71
N PHE A 106 7.61 -12.81 -2.51
CA PHE A 106 8.00 -12.13 -1.28
C PHE A 106 7.38 -12.84 -0.06
N MET A 107 8.21 -13.17 0.92
CA MET A 107 7.86 -14.02 2.07
C MET A 107 7.28 -15.40 1.70
N GLY A 108 7.68 -15.95 0.56
CA GLY A 108 7.20 -17.23 0.05
C GLY A 108 5.80 -17.19 -0.57
N ARG A 109 5.21 -16.00 -0.78
CA ARG A 109 3.81 -15.86 -1.22
C ARG A 109 3.69 -15.26 -2.61
N THR A 110 2.78 -15.79 -3.41
CA THR A 110 2.55 -15.36 -4.81
C THR A 110 1.26 -14.58 -5.03
N ASN A 111 0.42 -14.47 -4.01
CA ASN A 111 -0.94 -13.91 -4.07
C ASN A 111 -1.04 -12.48 -3.50
N TRP A 112 0.06 -11.72 -3.51
CA TRP A 112 0.09 -10.32 -3.07
C TRP A 112 -0.78 -9.45 -3.97
N LYS A 113 -1.72 -8.71 -3.38
CA LYS A 113 -2.67 -7.86 -4.11
C LYS A 113 -3.03 -6.59 -3.32
N ARG A 114 -3.77 -5.69 -3.95
CA ARG A 114 -4.34 -4.50 -3.28
C ARG A 114 -5.32 -4.93 -2.17
N PRO A 115 -5.20 -4.39 -0.95
CA PRO A 115 -6.14 -4.70 0.12
C PRO A 115 -7.52 -4.09 -0.14
N ASN A 116 -8.54 -4.74 0.40
CA ASN A 116 -9.85 -4.14 0.58
C ASN A 116 -9.83 -3.16 1.76
N ARG A 117 -10.67 -2.14 1.70
CA ARG A 117 -10.85 -1.15 2.76
C ARG A 117 -11.17 -1.78 4.10
N TYR A 118 -12.01 -2.81 4.12
CA TYR A 118 -12.37 -3.49 5.38
C TYR A 118 -11.18 -4.26 5.98
N GLU A 119 -10.28 -4.79 5.16
CA GLU A 119 -9.08 -5.49 5.64
C GLU A 119 -8.12 -4.53 6.35
N LEU A 120 -7.79 -3.39 5.73
CA LEU A 120 -6.95 -2.37 6.40
C LEU A 120 -7.65 -1.71 7.59
N TYR A 121 -8.96 -1.48 7.49
CA TYR A 121 -9.74 -0.94 8.60
C TYR A 121 -9.73 -1.88 9.80
N SER A 122 -9.98 -3.18 9.60
CA SER A 122 -9.89 -4.18 10.68
C SER A 122 -8.49 -4.22 11.29
N LEU A 123 -7.43 -4.17 10.46
CA LEU A 123 -6.05 -4.16 10.93
C LEU A 123 -5.78 -3.01 11.91
N VAL A 124 -6.12 -1.78 11.52
CA VAL A 124 -5.87 -0.57 12.33
C VAL A 124 -6.80 -0.52 13.55
N TYR A 125 -8.07 -0.91 13.38
CA TYR A 125 -9.03 -0.92 14.47
C TYR A 125 -8.57 -1.80 15.65
N HIS A 126 -7.96 -2.94 15.35
CA HIS A 126 -7.53 -3.90 16.37
C HIS A 126 -6.10 -3.66 16.88
N LEU A 127 -5.19 -3.23 16.01
CA LEU A 127 -3.78 -3.01 16.38
C LEU A 127 -3.48 -1.57 16.84
N GLY A 128 -4.43 -0.65 16.67
CA GLY A 128 -4.30 0.77 16.99
C GLY A 128 -3.44 1.53 15.97
N ASP A 129 -2.86 2.64 16.42
CA ASP A 129 -1.98 3.48 15.60
C ASP A 129 -0.75 2.68 15.14
N LEU A 130 -0.73 2.30 13.86
CA LEU A 130 0.34 1.48 13.29
C LEU A 130 1.66 2.24 13.18
N THR A 131 1.63 3.58 13.19
CA THR A 131 2.86 4.38 13.28
C THR A 131 3.46 4.26 14.67
N ALA A 132 2.66 4.48 15.70
CA ALA A 132 3.11 4.46 17.09
C ALA A 132 3.49 3.05 17.57
N ASN A 133 2.78 2.03 17.12
CA ASN A 133 2.92 0.66 17.64
C ASN A 133 3.86 -0.21 16.79
N TYR A 134 3.99 0.09 15.49
CA TYR A 134 4.71 -0.75 14.54
C TYR A 134 5.66 0.01 13.62
N GLY A 135 5.84 1.32 13.79
CA GLY A 135 6.77 2.10 12.96
C GLY A 135 6.37 2.15 11.49
N TRP A 136 5.09 2.00 11.15
CA TRP A 136 4.61 2.17 9.78
C TRP A 136 4.51 3.66 9.44
N PRO A 137 4.86 4.08 8.21
CA PRO A 137 4.57 5.44 7.75
C PRO A 137 3.07 5.70 7.83
N GLY A 138 2.65 6.83 8.42
CA GLY A 138 1.25 7.11 8.69
C GLY A 138 0.82 8.54 8.37
N TYR A 139 1.67 9.34 7.72
CA TYR A 139 1.28 10.70 7.33
C TYR A 139 0.20 10.74 6.23
N TYR A 140 0.25 9.78 5.29
CA TYR A 140 -0.75 9.64 4.22
C TYR A 140 -1.62 8.40 4.41
N ASP A 141 -2.84 8.49 3.90
CA ASP A 141 -3.76 7.35 3.86
C ASP A 141 -3.20 6.24 2.95
N TYR A 142 -3.60 5.00 3.19
CA TYR A 142 -3.19 3.83 2.43
C TYR A 142 -4.26 3.42 1.43
N TRP A 143 -3.88 3.32 0.16
CA TRP A 143 -4.80 2.92 -0.90
C TRP A 143 -5.46 1.56 -0.65
N THR A 144 -6.70 1.44 -1.13
CA THR A 144 -7.49 0.19 -1.12
C THR A 144 -8.12 -0.04 -2.48
N ASN A 145 -8.61 -1.26 -2.71
CA ASN A 145 -9.36 -1.60 -3.91
C ASN A 145 -10.84 -1.17 -3.88
N HIS A 146 -11.29 -0.40 -2.89
CA HIS A 146 -12.70 -0.08 -2.69
C HIS A 146 -13.09 1.17 -3.50
N PRO A 147 -13.91 1.04 -4.56
CA PRO A 147 -14.23 2.15 -5.45
C PRO A 147 -15.17 3.17 -4.79
N ALA A 148 -15.05 4.42 -5.24
CA ALA A 148 -15.94 5.54 -4.96
C ALA A 148 -16.46 6.13 -6.28
N LYS A 149 -17.30 7.17 -6.20
CA LYS A 149 -17.78 7.88 -7.40
C LYS A 149 -16.67 8.67 -8.08
N ASP A 150 -16.84 8.96 -9.37
CA ASP A 150 -16.02 9.91 -10.14
C ASP A 150 -14.52 9.57 -10.22
N SER A 151 -14.18 8.30 -10.50
CA SER A 151 -12.79 7.82 -10.58
C SER A 151 -11.99 8.05 -9.30
N LYS A 152 -12.57 7.64 -8.18
CA LYS A 152 -11.98 7.75 -6.85
C LYS A 152 -11.98 6.41 -6.14
N PHE A 153 -11.12 6.29 -5.14
CA PHE A 153 -11.04 5.13 -4.25
C PHE A 153 -10.99 5.59 -2.79
N TYR A 154 -11.39 4.72 -1.87
CA TYR A 154 -11.38 4.98 -0.44
C TYR A 154 -10.14 4.40 0.24
N PRO A 155 -9.02 5.15 0.39
CA PRO A 155 -7.93 4.71 1.26
C PRO A 155 -8.32 4.76 2.74
N VAL A 156 -7.46 4.19 3.58
CA VAL A 156 -7.59 4.14 5.04
C VAL A 156 -6.45 4.92 5.70
N ASP A 157 -6.79 5.84 6.59
CA ASP A 157 -5.86 6.48 7.52
C ASP A 157 -5.49 5.47 8.63
N LEU A 158 -4.22 5.05 8.68
CA LEU A 158 -3.74 4.04 9.64
C LEU A 158 -3.47 4.58 11.05
N VAL A 159 -3.70 5.88 11.28
CA VAL A 159 -3.51 6.56 12.57
C VAL A 159 -4.86 6.88 13.20
N ASN A 160 -5.77 7.49 12.44
CA ASN A 160 -7.07 7.95 12.96
C ASN A 160 -8.24 7.04 12.58
N ASN A 161 -8.00 6.01 11.75
CA ASN A 161 -9.03 5.09 11.28
C ASN A 161 -10.18 5.78 10.50
N ILE A 162 -9.84 6.84 9.75
CA ILE A 162 -10.75 7.62 8.92
C ILE A 162 -10.61 7.20 7.46
N THR A 163 -11.70 7.24 6.70
CA THR A 163 -11.67 7.00 5.25
C THR A 163 -12.23 8.21 4.50
N ARG A 164 -11.46 8.72 3.54
CA ARG A 164 -11.89 9.74 2.56
C ARG A 164 -11.80 9.15 1.16
N SER A 165 -12.36 9.82 0.15
CA SER A 165 -12.16 9.39 -1.25
C SER A 165 -11.21 10.34 -1.97
N TYR A 166 -10.32 9.79 -2.78
CA TYR A 166 -9.32 10.55 -3.54
C TYR A 166 -9.32 10.13 -4.99
N SER A 167 -9.02 11.09 -5.88
CA SER A 167 -8.86 10.81 -7.30
C SER A 167 -7.66 9.91 -7.57
N VAL A 168 -7.77 9.10 -8.61
CA VAL A 168 -6.78 8.08 -8.98
C VAL A 168 -5.39 8.63 -9.26
N GLY A 169 -5.28 9.91 -9.61
CA GLY A 169 -4.01 10.59 -9.83
C GLY A 169 -3.35 11.19 -8.60
N LEU A 170 -3.97 11.09 -7.43
CA LEU A 170 -3.31 11.45 -6.17
C LEU A 170 -2.31 10.37 -5.75
N LYS A 171 -1.36 10.76 -4.90
CA LYS A 171 -0.27 9.90 -4.45
C LYS A 171 -0.48 9.60 -3.00
N ASN A 172 -0.75 8.35 -2.68
CA ASN A 172 -0.96 7.91 -1.32
C ASN A 172 -0.04 6.72 -1.02
N TYR A 173 0.00 6.30 0.23
CA TYR A 173 0.79 5.15 0.63
C TYR A 173 0.18 3.84 0.11
N ALA A 174 1.04 2.84 0.00
CA ALA A 174 0.68 1.52 -0.50
C ALA A 174 0.79 0.48 0.61
N SER A 175 -0.23 -0.38 0.70
CA SER A 175 -0.11 -1.66 1.37
C SER A 175 -0.49 -2.74 0.37
N CYS A 176 0.16 -3.89 0.47
CA CYS A 176 -0.25 -5.10 -0.23
C CYS A 176 -0.71 -6.12 0.81
N VAL A 177 -1.76 -6.87 0.49
CA VAL A 177 -2.28 -7.96 1.30
C VAL A 177 -1.96 -9.29 0.65
N SER A 178 -1.68 -10.31 1.47
CA SER A 178 -1.53 -11.69 1.05
C SER A 178 -2.23 -12.63 2.02
N TYR A 179 -2.81 -13.70 1.50
CA TYR A 179 -3.64 -14.67 2.22
C TYR A 179 -2.82 -15.92 2.51
N ASN A 180 -3.16 -16.61 3.61
CA ASN A 180 -2.68 -17.98 3.81
C ASN A 180 -3.37 -18.87 2.77
N ASP A 181 -2.58 -19.52 1.92
CA ASP A 181 -3.05 -20.59 1.03
C ASP A 181 -3.14 -21.91 1.80
#